data_AF-A0A851NS89-F1
#
_entry.id   AF-A0A851NS89-F1
#
_cell.length_a   1.000
_cell.length_b   1.000
_cell.length_c   1.000
_cell.angle_alpha   90.00
_cell.angle_beta   90.00
_cell.angle_gamma   90.00
#
_symmetry.space_group_name_H-M   'P 1'
#
loop_
_entity.id
_entity.type
_entity.pdbx_description
1 polymer ?
#
loop_
_entity_poly.entity_id
_entity_poly.type
_entity_poly.pdbx_seq_one_letter_code
_entity_poly.pdbx_strand_id
1 'polypeptide(L)'
;PGVRFLPLRPSPLSPPQETRVEFHVRTRHVALVPDGVRAVPGVLERMRTALETTGARLVAAAVGPAPLRCVGLHVDLRQWTARYEAGPPCGAVEGTAVLLLRSQDLFNLSFPLARPLAAAIFLQAALRRWELHVLQERFLAAPATPDSPHRRWKARSLQEARQRSLMDDFGIKLEVLEDGRQRWYGCTKETARCFGTVHAQTPQYLFQGRWTPPCCLRALRETARHVASALEDAGVRYWLEGGSLLGAVRLGDVIPWDYDVDFGIYRQDVAKCRWLQEAAQGGPVEDEEGFVWEKALEGDFFRVHYSRSNRLHVDLWPFYPRAGVMTKDTWLGHPQDVEFPERFLHPRVPLPFAGFTAMGPNNAREFLELKFGPGAIEEPEYPNPAVMRL
;
A
#
# COMPACT_ATOMS: atom_id res chain seq x y z
N PRO A 1 -42.02 1.47 22.05
CA PRO A 1 -40.83 0.67 22.44
C PRO A 1 -39.51 1.36 22.01
N GLY A 2 -38.66 1.72 22.98
CA GLY A 2 -37.42 2.51 22.76
C GLY A 2 -36.12 1.71 22.63
N VAL A 3 -36.19 0.37 22.68
CA VAL A 3 -35.01 -0.52 22.57
C VAL A 3 -35.32 -1.63 21.57
N ARG A 4 -34.35 -1.93 20.69
CA ARG A 4 -34.44 -3.00 19.68
C ARG A 4 -33.08 -3.68 19.53
N PHE A 5 -33.11 -4.99 19.29
CA PHE A 5 -31.96 -5.76 18.84
C PHE A 5 -32.04 -5.94 17.33
N LEU A 6 -30.95 -5.68 16.61
CA LEU A 6 -30.90 -5.70 15.14
C LEU A 6 -29.82 -6.68 14.65
N PRO A 7 -30.19 -7.83 14.06
CA PRO A 7 -29.23 -8.69 13.40
C PRO A 7 -28.79 -8.05 12.07
N LEU A 8 -27.49 -7.82 11.89
CA LEU A 8 -26.94 -7.20 10.68
C LEU A 8 -26.54 -8.21 9.59
N ARG A 9 -26.63 -9.50 9.88
CA ARG A 9 -26.32 -10.55 8.89
C ARG A 9 -27.56 -10.81 8.02
N PRO A 10 -27.42 -10.77 6.68
CA PRO A 10 -28.47 -11.20 5.78
C PRO A 10 -28.97 -12.61 6.11
N SER A 11 -30.29 -12.79 6.05
CA SER A 11 -30.97 -14.08 6.18
C SER A 11 -31.84 -14.28 4.94
N PRO A 12 -31.80 -15.47 4.30
CA PRO A 12 -32.70 -15.78 3.18
C PRO A 12 -34.19 -15.68 3.53
N LEU A 13 -34.54 -15.68 4.82
CA LEU A 13 -35.91 -15.62 5.32
C LEU A 13 -36.40 -14.19 5.61
N SER A 14 -35.50 -13.21 5.60
CA SER A 14 -35.79 -11.83 6.01
C SER A 14 -35.64 -10.87 4.83
N PRO A 15 -36.52 -9.87 4.70
CA PRO A 15 -36.34 -8.83 3.70
C PRO A 15 -35.11 -7.95 4.02
N PRO A 16 -34.48 -7.31 3.02
CA PRO A 16 -33.25 -6.53 3.21
C PRO A 16 -33.34 -5.44 4.29
N GLN A 17 -34.52 -4.86 4.48
CA GLN A 17 -34.79 -3.78 5.45
C GLN A 17 -34.58 -4.23 6.91
N GLU A 18 -34.69 -5.53 7.23
CA GLU A 18 -34.46 -6.02 8.60
C GLU A 18 -32.99 -5.89 9.03
N THR A 19 -32.06 -5.98 8.06
CA THR A 19 -30.61 -5.95 8.32
C THR A 19 -29.98 -4.57 8.16
N ARG A 20 -30.74 -3.62 7.61
CA ARG A 20 -30.30 -2.27 7.27
C ARG A 20 -30.72 -1.29 8.35
N VAL A 21 -29.74 -0.79 9.11
CA VAL A 21 -29.96 0.00 10.34
C VAL A 21 -30.66 1.33 10.07
N GLU A 22 -30.50 1.91 8.87
CA GLU A 22 -31.14 3.16 8.47
C GLU A 22 -32.68 3.09 8.50
N PHE A 23 -33.29 1.91 8.33
CA PHE A 23 -34.75 1.73 8.44
C PHE A 23 -35.26 1.70 9.89
N HIS A 24 -34.35 1.54 10.86
CA HIS A 24 -34.69 1.41 12.29
C HIS A 24 -34.36 2.66 13.10
N VAL A 25 -33.60 3.59 12.52
CA VAL A 25 -33.27 4.88 13.15
C VAL A 25 -34.17 5.98 12.59
N ARG A 26 -34.97 6.59 13.48
CA ARG A 26 -35.90 7.69 13.14
C ARG A 26 -35.44 9.07 13.61
N THR A 27 -34.33 9.12 14.34
CA THR A 27 -33.77 10.36 14.89
C THR A 27 -32.86 11.04 13.86
N ARG A 28 -32.68 12.36 13.99
CA ARG A 28 -31.75 13.14 13.14
C ARG A 28 -30.28 12.86 13.44
N HIS A 29 -30.00 12.34 14.63
CA HIS A 29 -28.65 12.06 15.12
C HIS A 29 -28.54 10.61 15.60
N VAL A 30 -27.33 10.06 15.47
CA VAL A 30 -26.94 8.76 16.01
C VAL A 30 -25.73 8.94 16.90
N ALA A 31 -25.82 8.44 18.13
CA ALA A 31 -24.68 8.28 19.02
C ALA A 31 -24.16 6.84 18.92
N LEU A 32 -22.91 6.68 18.50
CA LEU A 32 -22.19 5.41 18.52
C LEU A 32 -21.54 5.28 19.89
N VAL A 33 -22.09 4.39 20.71
CA VAL A 33 -21.70 4.20 22.11
C VAL A 33 -20.97 2.87 22.25
N PRO A 34 -19.67 2.84 22.59
CA PRO A 34 -18.97 1.59 22.85
C PRO A 34 -19.51 0.89 24.10
N ASP A 35 -19.22 -0.39 24.23
CA ASP A 35 -19.57 -1.15 25.44
C ASP A 35 -18.88 -0.57 26.68
N GLY A 36 -19.53 -0.69 27.84
CA GLY A 36 -19.00 -0.19 29.11
C GLY A 36 -19.19 1.32 29.33
N VAL A 37 -20.05 2.00 28.58
CA VAL A 37 -20.38 3.43 28.80
C VAL A 37 -21.62 3.57 29.66
N ARG A 38 -21.59 4.48 30.64
CA ARG A 38 -22.76 4.94 31.40
C ARG A 38 -23.15 6.35 30.99
N ALA A 39 -24.44 6.54 30.73
CA ALA A 39 -25.01 7.83 30.33
C ALA A 39 -24.84 8.88 31.44
N VAL A 40 -24.57 10.12 31.03
CA VAL A 40 -24.46 11.28 31.91
C VAL A 40 -25.44 12.35 31.42
N PRO A 41 -26.31 12.91 32.29
CA PRO A 41 -27.28 13.93 31.88
C PRO A 41 -26.63 15.11 31.15
N GLY A 42 -27.24 15.52 30.03
CA GLY A 42 -26.83 16.71 29.28
C GLY A 42 -25.63 16.53 28.35
N VAL A 43 -24.87 15.42 28.40
CA VAL A 43 -23.69 15.25 27.55
C VAL A 43 -24.09 15.07 26.08
N LEU A 44 -25.11 14.26 25.79
CA LEU A 44 -25.59 14.08 24.42
C LEU A 44 -26.18 15.37 23.84
N GLU A 45 -26.88 16.16 24.65
CA GLU A 45 -27.41 17.45 24.26
C GLU A 45 -26.29 18.44 23.90
N ARG A 46 -25.21 18.47 24.70
CA ARG A 46 -24.03 19.31 24.40
C ARG A 46 -23.27 18.82 23.17
N MET A 47 -23.14 17.50 22.97
CA MET A 47 -22.61 16.94 21.73
C MET A 47 -23.43 17.35 20.50
N ARG A 48 -24.76 17.30 20.61
CA ARG A 48 -25.65 17.75 19.54
C ARG A 48 -25.48 19.24 19.29
N THR A 49 -25.46 20.07 20.33
CA THR A 49 -25.25 21.51 20.18
C THR A 49 -23.94 21.79 19.45
N ALA A 50 -22.83 21.17 19.88
CA ALA A 50 -21.54 21.33 19.22
C ALA A 50 -21.59 20.92 17.74
N LEU A 51 -22.19 19.76 17.42
CA LEU A 51 -22.32 19.28 16.05
C LEU A 51 -23.08 20.28 15.14
N GLU A 52 -24.10 20.95 15.67
CA GLU A 52 -24.91 21.90 14.90
C GLU A 52 -24.31 23.31 14.85
N THR A 53 -23.45 23.69 15.79
CA THR A 53 -22.89 25.06 15.86
C THR A 53 -21.47 25.20 15.32
N THR A 54 -20.65 24.14 15.34
CA THR A 54 -19.25 24.22 14.91
C THR A 54 -19.05 23.90 13.43
N GLY A 55 -20.08 23.41 12.73
CA GLY A 55 -19.97 22.94 11.35
C GLY A 55 -19.31 21.55 11.21
N ALA A 56 -18.85 20.96 12.31
CA ALA A 56 -18.28 19.62 12.34
C ALA A 56 -19.24 18.57 11.80
N ARG A 57 -18.70 17.51 11.19
CA ARG A 57 -19.49 16.34 10.76
C ARG A 57 -19.49 15.23 11.80
N LEU A 58 -18.57 15.30 12.76
CA LEU A 58 -18.35 14.30 13.78
C LEU A 58 -17.99 14.97 15.10
N VAL A 59 -18.64 14.57 16.19
CA VAL A 59 -18.29 15.02 17.55
C VAL A 59 -17.92 13.81 18.41
N ALA A 60 -16.83 13.91 19.16
CA ALA A 60 -16.37 12.87 20.08
C ALA A 60 -16.36 13.37 21.54
N ALA A 61 -16.76 12.51 22.46
CA ALA A 61 -16.66 12.75 23.90
C ALA A 61 -16.00 11.55 24.59
N ALA A 62 -15.11 11.84 25.55
CA ALA A 62 -14.32 10.82 26.24
C ALA A 62 -15.20 9.89 27.10
N VAL A 63 -14.74 8.67 27.32
CA VAL A 63 -15.36 7.73 28.28
C VAL A 63 -14.36 7.44 29.41
N GLY A 64 -14.75 7.77 30.64
CA GLY A 64 -13.93 7.58 31.82
C GLY A 64 -13.02 8.79 32.14
N PRO A 65 -12.02 8.61 33.01
CA PRO A 65 -11.21 9.72 33.51
C PRO A 65 -10.12 10.18 32.53
N ALA A 66 -9.67 9.31 31.62
CA ALA A 66 -8.64 9.62 30.65
C ALA A 66 -9.18 10.49 29.51
N PRO A 67 -8.48 11.58 29.14
CA PRO A 67 -8.88 12.40 28.00
C PRO A 67 -8.70 11.65 26.67
N LEU A 68 -9.43 12.07 25.64
CA LEU A 68 -9.16 11.62 24.27
C LEU A 68 -7.92 12.34 23.76
N ARG A 69 -7.02 11.58 23.14
CA ARG A 69 -5.88 12.16 22.44
C ARG A 69 -6.26 12.33 20.98
N CYS A 70 -6.14 13.55 20.49
CA CYS A 70 -6.38 13.87 19.09
C CYS A 70 -5.19 13.44 18.24
N VAL A 71 -5.47 12.83 17.08
CA VAL A 71 -4.47 12.36 16.14
C VAL A 71 -4.85 12.82 14.73
N GLY A 72 -3.90 13.38 13.98
CA GLY A 72 -4.08 13.67 12.56
C GLY A 72 -4.21 12.37 11.77
N LEU A 73 -5.09 12.32 10.78
CA LEU A 73 -5.28 11.13 9.94
C LEU A 73 -5.38 11.55 8.47
N HIS A 74 -4.41 11.13 7.67
CA HIS A 74 -4.42 11.24 6.23
C HIS A 74 -4.60 9.86 5.59
N VAL A 75 -5.55 9.74 4.67
CA VAL A 75 -5.80 8.49 3.94
C VAL A 75 -5.62 8.74 2.45
N ASP A 76 -4.67 8.03 1.86
CA ASP A 76 -4.39 8.06 0.43
C ASP A 76 -4.72 6.69 -0.16
N LEU A 77 -5.86 6.59 -0.86
CA LEU A 77 -6.27 5.36 -1.54
C LEU A 77 -5.42 5.05 -2.77
N ARG A 78 -4.82 6.07 -3.41
CA ARG A 78 -3.91 5.87 -4.54
C ARG A 78 -2.67 5.11 -4.06
N GLN A 79 -2.18 5.45 -2.87
CA GLN A 79 -1.04 4.79 -2.22
C GLN A 79 -1.42 3.71 -1.19
N TRP A 80 -2.69 3.35 -1.05
CA TRP A 80 -3.17 2.32 -0.13
C TRP A 80 -2.75 2.56 1.33
N THR A 81 -2.61 3.82 1.75
CA THR A 81 -1.93 4.17 3.00
C THR A 81 -2.82 5.02 3.89
N ALA A 82 -2.87 4.68 5.17
CA ALA A 82 -3.39 5.55 6.22
C ALA A 82 -2.22 6.00 7.11
N ARG A 83 -2.04 7.31 7.26
CA ARG A 83 -0.96 7.92 8.03
C ARG A 83 -1.53 8.70 9.19
N TYR A 84 -1.06 8.37 10.38
CA TYR A 84 -1.37 9.06 11.62
C TYR A 84 -0.24 10.03 11.96
N GLU A 85 -0.59 11.28 12.25
CA GLU A 85 0.38 12.36 12.46
C GLU A 85 0.08 13.11 13.76
N ALA A 86 1.14 13.61 14.39
CA ALA A 86 1.03 14.42 15.58
C ALA A 86 0.60 15.84 15.21
N GLY A 87 -0.42 16.36 15.90
CA GLY A 87 -0.89 17.74 15.73
C GLY A 87 -2.22 17.88 14.98
N PRO A 88 -2.75 19.11 14.88
CA PRO A 88 -4.01 19.39 14.19
C PRO A 88 -3.86 19.33 12.66
N PRO A 89 -4.96 19.10 11.92
CA PRO A 89 -6.33 18.92 12.40
C PRO A 89 -6.61 17.52 12.95
N CYS A 90 -7.64 17.41 13.80
CA CYS A 90 -8.06 16.11 14.35
C CYS A 90 -8.71 15.24 13.28
N GLY A 91 -8.05 14.15 12.88
CA GLY A 91 -8.61 13.18 11.95
C GLY A 91 -9.18 11.93 12.65
N ALA A 92 -8.64 11.61 13.83
CA ALA A 92 -9.07 10.50 14.66
C ALA A 92 -8.84 10.81 16.15
N VAL A 93 -9.39 9.98 17.03
CA VAL A 93 -9.06 10.00 18.46
C VAL A 93 -8.51 8.67 18.93
N GLU A 94 -7.51 8.73 19.81
CA GLU A 94 -7.05 7.61 20.60
C GLU A 94 -7.73 7.64 21.99
N GLY A 95 -8.27 6.50 22.39
CA GLY A 95 -9.06 6.34 23.61
C GLY A 95 -10.49 5.88 23.33
N THR A 96 -11.23 5.56 24.39
CA THR A 96 -12.63 5.15 24.27
C THR A 96 -13.53 6.39 24.17
N ALA A 97 -14.25 6.52 23.05
CA ALA A 97 -15.08 7.68 22.76
C ALA A 97 -16.52 7.27 22.42
N VAL A 98 -17.48 8.11 22.82
CA VAL A 98 -18.80 8.17 22.19
C VAL A 98 -18.70 9.11 21.00
N LEU A 99 -19.20 8.67 19.84
CA LEU A 99 -19.23 9.48 18.61
C LEU A 99 -20.66 9.90 18.28
N LEU A 100 -20.89 11.17 17.99
CA LEU A 100 -22.18 11.70 17.54
C LEU A 100 -22.06 12.21 16.09
N LEU A 101 -22.98 11.76 15.25
CA LEU A 101 -23.14 12.19 13.86
C LEU A 101 -24.61 12.46 13.54
N ARG A 102 -24.87 13.15 12.43
CA ARG A 102 -26.19 13.13 11.80
C ARG A 102 -26.45 11.76 11.18
N SER A 103 -27.67 11.25 11.30
CA SER A 103 -28.07 9.96 10.73
C SER A 103 -27.82 9.91 9.21
N GLN A 104 -28.10 11.01 8.52
CA GLN A 104 -27.84 11.12 7.07
C GLN A 104 -26.35 11.01 6.73
N ASP A 105 -25.46 11.56 7.56
CA ASP A 105 -24.02 11.52 7.32
C ASP A 105 -23.52 10.09 7.55
N LEU A 106 -23.91 9.47 8.68
CA LEU A 106 -23.56 8.09 9.01
C LEU A 106 -24.02 7.11 7.92
N PHE A 107 -25.30 7.11 7.56
CA PHE A 107 -25.85 6.13 6.62
C PHE A 107 -25.53 6.42 5.15
N ASN A 108 -24.90 7.56 4.85
CA ASN A 108 -24.30 7.84 3.54
C ASN A 108 -22.84 7.36 3.44
N LEU A 109 -22.28 6.81 4.52
CA LEU A 109 -21.00 6.08 4.47
C LEU A 109 -21.20 4.72 3.80
N SER A 110 -20.19 4.25 3.09
CA SER A 110 -20.22 2.91 2.46
C SER A 110 -20.15 1.79 3.49
N PHE A 111 -19.46 2.04 4.61
CA PHE A 111 -19.24 1.08 5.68
C PHE A 111 -19.59 1.69 7.06
N PRO A 112 -20.87 2.04 7.33
CA PRO A 112 -21.26 2.82 8.50
C PRO A 112 -21.10 2.06 9.82
N LEU A 113 -21.06 0.73 9.77
CA LEU A 113 -21.03 -0.16 10.93
C LEU A 113 -19.90 -1.21 10.85
N ALA A 114 -18.93 -1.02 9.95
CA ALA A 114 -17.76 -1.88 9.88
C ALA A 114 -16.94 -1.81 11.18
N ARG A 115 -16.15 -2.84 11.47
CA ARG A 115 -15.47 -2.99 12.76
C ARG A 115 -13.96 -3.07 12.57
N PRO A 116 -13.13 -2.39 13.39
CA PRO A 116 -13.52 -1.58 14.56
C PRO A 116 -14.25 -0.29 14.18
N LEU A 117 -15.36 -0.01 14.88
CA LEU A 117 -16.32 1.02 14.47
C LEU A 117 -15.70 2.41 14.39
N ALA A 118 -14.97 2.82 15.42
CA ALA A 118 -14.33 4.13 15.45
C ALA A 118 -13.33 4.30 14.28
N ALA A 119 -12.47 3.29 14.04
CA ALA A 119 -11.53 3.31 12.92
C ALA A 119 -12.24 3.40 11.55
N ALA A 120 -13.31 2.62 11.35
CA ALA A 120 -14.10 2.66 10.11
C ALA A 120 -14.71 4.04 9.86
N ILE A 121 -15.20 4.71 10.91
CA ILE A 121 -15.74 6.07 10.82
C ILE A 121 -14.63 7.07 10.53
N PHE A 122 -13.51 7.05 11.27
CA PHE A 122 -12.41 8.02 11.09
C PHE A 122 -11.77 7.92 9.70
N LEU A 123 -11.54 6.71 9.18
CA LEU A 123 -10.99 6.52 7.84
C LEU A 123 -11.92 7.09 6.75
N GLN A 124 -13.23 6.82 6.84
CA GLN A 124 -14.20 7.35 5.87
C GLN A 124 -14.42 8.86 6.02
N ALA A 125 -14.32 9.38 7.24
CA ALA A 125 -14.39 10.80 7.56
C ALA A 125 -13.16 11.56 6.99
N ALA A 126 -11.95 11.01 7.18
CA ALA A 126 -10.71 11.57 6.65
C ALA A 126 -10.73 11.66 5.12
N LEU A 127 -11.19 10.60 4.44
CA LEU A 127 -11.37 10.60 2.98
C LEU A 127 -12.36 11.67 2.48
N ARG A 128 -13.35 12.02 3.30
CA ARG A 128 -14.35 13.06 3.00
C ARG A 128 -13.96 14.43 3.57
N ARG A 129 -12.78 14.57 4.18
CA ARG A 129 -12.29 15.77 4.86
C ARG A 129 -13.28 16.33 5.88
N TRP A 130 -13.91 15.42 6.62
CA TRP A 130 -14.82 15.78 7.69
C TRP A 130 -14.05 16.33 8.89
N GLU A 131 -14.54 17.43 9.45
CA GLU A 131 -14.03 17.96 10.71
C GLU A 131 -14.56 17.14 11.89
N LEU A 132 -13.64 16.73 12.76
CA LEU A 132 -13.89 16.06 14.02
C LEU A 132 -13.67 17.04 15.18
N HIS A 133 -14.73 17.28 15.95
CA HIS A 133 -14.67 18.11 17.14
C HIS A 133 -14.64 17.26 18.41
N VAL A 134 -13.65 17.45 19.27
CA VAL A 134 -13.50 16.72 20.53
C VAL A 134 -13.97 17.60 21.68
N LEU A 135 -14.97 17.13 22.42
CA LEU A 135 -15.49 17.82 23.58
C LEU A 135 -14.68 17.57 24.85
N GLN A 136 -14.79 18.51 25.78
CA GLN A 136 -14.22 18.41 27.13
C GLN A 136 -15.08 17.53 28.04
N GLU A 137 -16.38 17.42 27.74
CA GLU A 137 -17.30 16.56 28.44
C GLU A 137 -17.00 15.09 28.25
N ARG A 138 -17.38 14.31 29.26
CA ARG A 138 -17.08 12.89 29.34
C ARG A 138 -18.29 12.11 29.81
N PHE A 139 -18.39 10.88 29.31
CA PHE A 139 -19.24 9.85 29.86
C PHE A 139 -18.52 9.09 30.97
N LEU A 140 -19.28 8.41 31.82
CA LEU A 140 -18.71 7.55 32.85
C LEU A 140 -18.39 6.17 32.26
N ALA A 141 -17.27 5.57 32.67
CA ALA A 141 -17.00 4.17 32.39
C ALA A 141 -17.75 3.30 33.41
N ALA A 142 -18.38 2.23 32.94
CA ALA A 142 -18.96 1.22 33.81
C ALA A 142 -17.83 0.47 34.55
N PRO A 143 -18.04 0.06 35.81
CA PRO A 143 -17.09 -0.80 36.51
C PRO A 143 -16.88 -2.09 35.71
N ALA A 144 -15.65 -2.31 35.25
CA ALA A 144 -15.27 -3.55 34.58
C ALA A 144 -14.86 -4.59 35.63
N THR A 145 -15.24 -5.85 35.42
CA THR A 145 -14.64 -6.93 36.21
C THR A 145 -13.17 -7.07 35.84
N PRO A 146 -12.27 -7.38 36.80
CA PRO A 146 -10.88 -7.64 36.48
C PRO A 146 -10.78 -8.71 35.41
N ASP A 147 -10.21 -8.35 34.27
CA ASP A 147 -10.19 -9.23 33.12
C ASP A 147 -9.05 -10.24 33.28
N SER A 148 -9.28 -11.52 33.00
CA SER A 148 -8.19 -12.50 33.09
C SER A 148 -7.18 -12.29 31.95
N PRO A 149 -5.90 -12.70 32.10
CA PRO A 149 -4.93 -12.64 31.00
C PRO A 149 -5.45 -13.28 29.71
N HIS A 150 -6.15 -14.41 29.83
CA HIS A 150 -6.78 -15.10 28.71
C HIS A 150 -7.87 -14.29 28.01
N ARG A 151 -8.74 -13.60 28.78
CA ARG A 151 -9.78 -12.75 28.20
C ARG A 151 -9.21 -11.52 27.49
N ARG A 152 -8.16 -10.90 28.06
CA ARG A 152 -7.42 -9.82 27.40
C ARG A 152 -6.79 -10.26 26.09
N TRP A 153 -6.18 -11.45 26.07
CA TRP A 153 -5.62 -12.03 24.85
C TRP A 153 -6.71 -12.24 23.78
N LYS A 154 -7.83 -12.89 24.14
CA LYS A 154 -8.97 -13.08 23.22
C LYS A 154 -9.50 -11.77 22.64
N ALA A 155 -9.66 -10.75 23.49
CA ALA A 155 -10.14 -9.44 23.05
C ALA A 155 -9.16 -8.78 22.08
N ARG A 156 -7.85 -8.83 22.38
CA ARG A 156 -6.79 -8.28 21.52
C ARG A 156 -6.74 -8.99 20.17
N SER A 157 -6.69 -10.32 20.15
CA SER A 157 -6.67 -11.09 18.91
C SER A 157 -7.89 -10.82 18.03
N LEU A 158 -9.08 -10.69 18.64
CA LEU A 158 -10.29 -10.34 17.91
C LEU A 158 -10.26 -8.91 17.35
N GLN A 159 -9.68 -7.96 18.08
CA GLN A 159 -9.50 -6.59 17.63
C GLN A 159 -8.52 -6.52 16.45
N GLU A 160 -7.39 -7.23 16.53
CA GLU A 160 -6.40 -7.32 15.45
C GLU A 160 -7.00 -7.96 14.18
N ALA A 161 -7.76 -9.04 14.33
CA ALA A 161 -8.44 -9.68 13.20
C ALA A 161 -9.46 -8.74 12.52
N ARG A 162 -10.24 -7.99 13.32
CA ARG A 162 -11.18 -6.99 12.80
C ARG A 162 -10.47 -5.82 12.13
N GLN A 163 -9.39 -5.32 12.73
CA GLN A 163 -8.58 -4.27 12.12
C GLN A 163 -8.06 -4.72 10.75
N ARG A 164 -7.53 -5.95 10.65
CA ARG A 164 -7.07 -6.52 9.38
C ARG A 164 -8.20 -6.61 8.35
N SER A 165 -9.38 -7.10 8.72
CA SER A 165 -10.55 -7.15 7.84
C SER A 165 -10.95 -5.77 7.34
N LEU A 166 -10.99 -4.78 8.24
CA LEU A 166 -11.33 -3.40 7.90
C LEU A 166 -10.35 -2.80 6.89
N MET A 167 -9.04 -2.98 7.12
CA MET A 167 -8.02 -2.47 6.21
C MET A 167 -8.13 -3.13 4.83
N ASP A 168 -8.44 -4.43 4.77
CA ASP A 168 -8.64 -5.12 3.51
C ASP A 168 -9.87 -4.62 2.75
N ASP A 169 -11.01 -4.48 3.44
CA ASP A 169 -12.26 -3.93 2.87
C ASP A 169 -12.06 -2.51 2.32
N PHE A 170 -11.20 -1.70 2.95
CA PHE A 170 -10.94 -0.32 2.55
C PHE A 170 -9.83 -0.21 1.50
N GLY A 171 -9.12 -1.31 1.23
CA GLY A 171 -7.93 -1.31 0.39
C GLY A 171 -6.80 -0.48 0.99
N ILE A 172 -6.59 -0.54 2.31
CA ILE A 172 -5.42 0.00 2.99
C ILE A 172 -4.43 -1.14 3.19
N LYS A 173 -3.22 -0.99 2.67
CA LYS A 173 -2.14 -1.99 2.77
C LYS A 173 -1.03 -1.57 3.74
N LEU A 174 -0.99 -0.31 4.15
CA LEU A 174 -0.04 0.24 5.11
C LEU A 174 -0.73 1.23 6.05
N GLU A 175 -0.60 1.01 7.36
CA GLU A 175 -0.83 2.05 8.36
C GLU A 175 0.52 2.54 8.90
N VAL A 176 0.74 3.86 8.91
CA VAL A 176 1.90 4.51 9.54
C VAL A 176 1.42 5.23 10.78
N LEU A 177 1.88 4.81 11.96
CA LEU A 177 1.52 5.41 13.25
C LEU A 177 2.34 6.68 13.51
N GLU A 178 1.91 7.49 14.48
CA GLU A 178 2.58 8.75 14.85
C GLU A 178 4.04 8.60 15.26
N ASP A 179 4.39 7.45 15.86
CA ASP A 179 5.75 7.12 16.25
C ASP A 179 6.59 6.52 15.10
N GLY A 180 6.06 6.53 13.88
CA GLY A 180 6.70 5.99 12.69
C GLY A 180 6.57 4.47 12.54
N ARG A 181 6.01 3.74 13.52
CA ARG A 181 5.77 2.31 13.37
C ARG A 181 4.82 2.03 12.22
N GLN A 182 5.13 0.99 11.46
CA GLN A 182 4.33 0.57 10.31
C GLN A 182 3.56 -0.72 10.61
N ARG A 183 2.31 -0.78 10.18
CA ARG A 183 1.51 -2.00 10.18
C ARG A 183 1.13 -2.37 8.75
N TRP A 184 1.44 -3.60 8.36
CA TRP A 184 1.28 -4.09 7.00
C TRP A 184 0.07 -5.01 6.86
N TYR A 185 -0.72 -4.75 5.81
CA TYR A 185 -1.96 -5.48 5.49
C TYR A 185 -1.94 -6.02 4.04
N GLY A 186 -0.77 -6.02 3.41
CA GLY A 186 -0.57 -6.48 2.03
C GLY A 186 0.22 -7.78 1.92
N CYS A 187 0.87 -7.98 0.77
CA CYS A 187 1.62 -9.20 0.49
C CYS A 187 2.92 -9.31 1.31
N THR A 188 3.39 -10.54 1.44
CA THR A 188 4.60 -10.98 2.16
C THR A 188 5.37 -11.98 1.31
N LYS A 189 6.45 -12.55 1.84
CA LYS A 189 7.23 -13.59 1.14
C LYS A 189 6.44 -14.90 1.06
N GLU A 190 5.50 -15.10 1.96
CA GLU A 190 4.68 -16.32 2.09
C GLU A 190 3.34 -16.24 1.32
N THR A 191 2.98 -15.08 0.77
CA THR A 191 1.69 -14.87 0.07
C THR A 191 1.91 -14.47 -1.38
N ALA A 192 0.88 -14.65 -2.21
CA ALA A 192 0.85 -14.04 -3.55
C ALA A 192 0.98 -12.51 -3.50
N ARG A 193 1.46 -11.92 -4.60
CA ARG A 193 1.46 -10.46 -4.80
C ARG A 193 0.04 -9.91 -4.88
N CYS A 194 -0.14 -8.61 -4.65
CA CYS A 194 -1.47 -8.01 -4.49
C CYS A 194 -2.29 -7.86 -5.78
N PHE A 195 -1.69 -8.06 -6.95
CA PHE A 195 -2.37 -7.97 -8.24
C PHE A 195 -2.10 -9.21 -9.09
N GLY A 196 -3.06 -9.59 -9.93
CA GLY A 196 -2.96 -10.78 -10.78
C GLY A 196 -1.97 -10.63 -11.94
N THR A 197 -2.20 -11.39 -12.99
CA THR A 197 -1.44 -11.27 -14.25
C THR A 197 -1.64 -9.89 -14.85
N VAL A 198 -0.56 -9.27 -15.31
CA VAL A 198 -0.59 -7.97 -15.98
C VAL A 198 -0.98 -8.20 -17.43
N HIS A 199 -1.96 -7.45 -17.93
CA HIS A 199 -2.42 -7.52 -19.32
C HIS A 199 -2.13 -6.19 -20.01
N ALA A 200 -1.58 -6.24 -21.23
CA ALA A 200 -1.23 -5.04 -22.01
C ALA A 200 -0.43 -4.00 -21.21
N GLN A 201 0.55 -4.47 -20.43
CA GLN A 201 1.43 -3.65 -19.57
C GLN A 201 0.68 -2.80 -18.53
N THR A 202 -0.60 -3.09 -18.26
CA THR A 202 -1.45 -2.28 -17.37
C THR A 202 -1.95 -3.13 -16.20
N PRO A 203 -1.36 -2.99 -15.00
CA PRO A 203 -1.80 -3.72 -13.82
C PRO A 203 -3.20 -3.32 -13.34
N GLN A 204 -3.90 -4.26 -12.67
CA GLN A 204 -5.28 -4.06 -12.20
C GLN A 204 -5.47 -2.81 -11.33
N TYR A 205 -4.47 -2.44 -10.52
CA TYR A 205 -4.58 -1.30 -9.61
C TYR A 205 -4.72 0.04 -10.35
N LEU A 206 -4.19 0.17 -11.57
CA LEU A 206 -4.35 1.39 -12.38
C LEU A 206 -5.83 1.61 -12.75
N PHE A 207 -6.53 0.54 -13.13
CA PHE A 207 -7.98 0.57 -13.39
C PHE A 207 -8.82 0.92 -12.15
N GLN A 208 -8.25 0.77 -10.94
CA GLN A 208 -8.90 1.19 -9.69
C GLN A 208 -8.59 2.65 -9.32
N GLY A 209 -7.86 3.39 -10.15
CA GLY A 209 -7.38 4.73 -9.84
C GLY A 209 -6.30 4.73 -8.76
N ARG A 210 -5.58 3.61 -8.61
CA ARG A 210 -4.54 3.41 -7.58
C ARG A 210 -3.18 3.17 -8.21
N TRP A 211 -2.15 3.33 -7.41
CA TRP A 211 -0.76 3.02 -7.75
C TRP A 211 -0.36 1.66 -7.19
N THR A 212 0.92 1.30 -7.32
CA THR A 212 1.42 0.01 -6.85
C THR A 212 1.24 -0.10 -5.34
N PRO A 213 0.69 -1.21 -4.82
CA PRO A 213 0.57 -1.41 -3.38
C PRO A 213 1.93 -1.25 -2.67
N PRO A 214 2.01 -0.54 -1.53
CA PRO A 214 3.28 -0.24 -0.88
C PRO A 214 4.04 -1.49 -0.41
N CYS A 215 3.31 -2.57 -0.11
CA CYS A 215 3.89 -3.88 0.21
C CYS A 215 4.58 -4.52 -1.01
N CYS A 216 4.04 -4.31 -2.21
CA CYS A 216 4.65 -4.76 -3.45
C CYS A 216 5.91 -3.94 -3.76
N LEU A 217 5.85 -2.61 -3.63
CA LEU A 217 7.02 -1.76 -3.77
C LEU A 217 8.12 -2.13 -2.77
N ARG A 218 7.77 -2.43 -1.50
CA ARG A 218 8.74 -2.92 -0.50
C ARG A 218 9.44 -4.20 -0.97
N ALA A 219 8.68 -5.18 -1.45
CA ALA A 219 9.23 -6.43 -1.96
C ALA A 219 10.09 -6.24 -3.23
N LEU A 220 9.71 -5.32 -4.13
CA LEU A 220 10.53 -4.95 -5.29
C LEU A 220 11.87 -4.33 -4.85
N ARG A 221 11.86 -3.38 -3.91
CA ARG A 221 13.09 -2.78 -3.37
C ARG A 221 13.99 -3.81 -2.68
N GLU A 222 13.39 -4.76 -1.96
CA GLU A 222 14.11 -5.86 -1.29
C GLU A 222 14.75 -6.80 -2.32
N THR A 223 13.99 -7.22 -3.34
CA THR A 223 14.47 -8.08 -4.42
C THR A 223 15.56 -7.39 -5.25
N ALA A 224 15.38 -6.10 -5.57
CA ALA A 224 16.36 -5.32 -6.32
C ALA A 224 17.70 -5.23 -5.58
N ARG A 225 17.68 -4.96 -4.27
CA ARG A 225 18.89 -4.92 -3.44
C ARG A 225 19.57 -6.28 -3.38
N HIS A 226 18.81 -7.35 -3.18
CA HIS A 226 19.31 -8.72 -3.14
C HIS A 226 20.02 -9.09 -4.44
N VAL A 227 19.34 -8.87 -5.56
CA VAL A 227 19.87 -9.19 -6.89
C VAL A 227 21.11 -8.37 -7.20
N ALA A 228 21.10 -7.06 -6.91
CA ALA A 228 22.28 -6.22 -7.10
C ALA A 228 23.49 -6.74 -6.30
N SER A 229 23.30 -7.05 -5.01
CA SER A 229 24.37 -7.63 -4.17
C SER A 229 24.91 -8.94 -4.75
N ALA A 230 24.03 -9.86 -5.14
CA ALA A 230 24.43 -11.15 -5.70
C ALA A 230 25.22 -10.99 -7.03
N LEU A 231 24.86 -10.01 -7.85
CA LEU A 231 25.58 -9.69 -9.09
C LEU A 231 26.95 -9.07 -8.79
N GLU A 232 27.03 -8.14 -7.84
CA GLU A 232 28.29 -7.50 -7.41
C GLU A 232 29.27 -8.52 -6.81
N ASP A 233 28.80 -9.36 -5.90
CA ASP A 233 29.59 -10.40 -5.24
C ASP A 233 30.16 -11.42 -6.25
N ALA A 234 29.39 -11.72 -7.31
CA ALA A 234 29.81 -12.59 -8.40
C ALA A 234 30.68 -11.89 -9.46
N GLY A 235 30.89 -10.57 -9.37
CA GLY A 235 31.62 -9.80 -10.39
C GLY A 235 30.89 -9.74 -11.74
N VAL A 236 29.56 -9.78 -11.72
CA VAL A 236 28.68 -9.57 -12.87
C VAL A 236 28.45 -8.08 -13.07
N ARG A 237 28.82 -7.59 -14.25
CA ARG A 237 28.60 -6.19 -14.60
C ARG A 237 27.13 -5.95 -14.96
N TYR A 238 26.46 -5.16 -14.15
CA TYR A 238 25.05 -4.79 -14.32
C TYR A 238 24.84 -3.28 -14.33
N TRP A 239 23.67 -2.83 -14.80
CA TRP A 239 23.21 -1.44 -14.70
C TRP A 239 21.69 -1.39 -14.55
N LEU A 240 21.16 -0.33 -13.93
CA LEU A 240 19.74 -0.01 -13.97
C LEU A 240 19.28 0.20 -15.41
N GLU A 241 18.16 -0.41 -15.79
CA GLU A 241 17.61 -0.35 -17.13
C GLU A 241 16.16 0.14 -17.11
N GLY A 242 15.64 0.57 -18.25
CA GLY A 242 14.21 0.84 -18.45
C GLY A 242 13.57 1.76 -17.39
N GLY A 243 12.41 1.34 -16.87
CA GLY A 243 11.65 2.10 -15.86
C GLY A 243 12.39 2.26 -14.53
N SER A 244 13.28 1.32 -14.20
CA SER A 244 14.10 1.37 -12.98
C SER A 244 15.16 2.47 -13.04
N LEU A 245 15.84 2.61 -14.18
CA LEU A 245 16.76 3.73 -14.40
C LEU A 245 16.01 5.08 -14.38
N LEU A 246 14.84 5.14 -15.02
CA LEU A 246 14.01 6.33 -15.05
C LEU A 246 13.58 6.74 -13.62
N GLY A 247 13.14 5.77 -12.81
CA GLY A 247 12.79 5.97 -11.40
C GLY A 247 13.99 6.46 -10.57
N ALA A 248 15.16 5.86 -10.75
CA ALA A 248 16.38 6.28 -10.05
C ALA A 248 16.75 7.73 -10.36
N VAL A 249 16.74 8.14 -11.63
CA VAL A 249 17.06 9.52 -12.03
C VAL A 249 16.01 10.52 -11.57
N ARG A 250 14.71 10.16 -11.64
CA ARG A 250 13.61 11.06 -11.31
C ARG A 250 13.41 11.26 -9.82
N LEU A 251 13.44 10.18 -9.03
CA LEU A 251 13.05 10.21 -7.62
C LEU A 251 13.89 9.30 -6.70
N GLY A 252 14.94 8.66 -7.22
CA GLY A 252 15.82 7.78 -6.44
C GLY A 252 15.17 6.47 -5.96
N ASP A 253 14.07 6.05 -6.58
CA ASP A 253 13.28 4.88 -6.18
C ASP A 253 12.50 4.29 -7.37
N VAL A 254 11.83 3.16 -7.15
CA VAL A 254 10.88 2.57 -8.11
C VAL A 254 9.76 3.57 -8.40
N ILE A 255 9.38 3.73 -9.67
CA ILE A 255 8.25 4.58 -10.05
C ILE A 255 6.98 4.10 -9.31
N PRO A 256 6.18 4.97 -8.67
CA PRO A 256 5.13 4.53 -7.73
C PRO A 256 4.04 3.64 -8.33
N TRP A 257 3.88 3.64 -9.65
CA TRP A 257 2.93 2.82 -10.41
C TRP A 257 3.58 1.71 -11.22
N ASP A 258 4.87 1.46 -11.02
CA ASP A 258 5.59 0.37 -11.67
C ASP A 258 5.44 -0.95 -10.90
N TYR A 259 5.63 -2.08 -11.57
CA TYR A 259 5.33 -3.40 -11.00
C TYR A 259 6.50 -4.39 -10.97
N ASP A 260 7.63 -4.04 -11.56
CA ASP A 260 8.87 -4.81 -11.62
C ASP A 260 10.09 -3.87 -11.51
N VAL A 261 11.27 -4.46 -11.61
CA VAL A 261 12.56 -3.76 -11.66
C VAL A 261 13.39 -4.37 -12.78
N ASP A 262 14.12 -3.57 -13.53
CA ASP A 262 14.93 -4.01 -14.66
C ASP A 262 16.41 -3.68 -14.46
N PHE A 263 17.27 -4.69 -14.60
CA PHE A 263 18.71 -4.48 -14.78
C PHE A 263 19.17 -5.02 -16.14
N GLY A 264 20.05 -4.28 -16.81
CA GLY A 264 20.85 -4.84 -17.89
C GLY A 264 22.10 -5.51 -17.32
N ILE A 265 22.55 -6.61 -17.93
CA ILE A 265 23.79 -7.31 -17.56
C ILE A 265 24.63 -7.61 -18.81
N TYR A 266 25.94 -7.73 -18.64
CA TYR A 266 26.79 -8.29 -19.70
C TYR A 266 26.55 -9.81 -19.83
N ARG A 267 26.12 -10.27 -21.01
CA ARG A 267 25.85 -11.69 -21.29
C ARG A 267 27.03 -12.61 -20.99
N GLN A 268 28.24 -12.16 -21.29
CA GLN A 268 29.47 -12.92 -21.03
C GLN A 268 29.76 -13.13 -19.53
N ASP A 269 29.13 -12.35 -18.65
CA ASP A 269 29.32 -12.47 -17.21
C ASP A 269 28.30 -13.40 -16.55
N VAL A 270 27.27 -13.88 -17.27
CA VAL A 270 26.20 -14.75 -16.75
C VAL A 270 26.77 -15.97 -16.00
N ALA A 271 27.82 -16.60 -16.54
CA ALA A 271 28.45 -17.78 -15.96
C ALA A 271 29.22 -17.51 -14.66
N LYS A 272 29.44 -16.25 -14.27
CA LYS A 272 30.12 -15.92 -13.01
C LYS A 272 29.20 -16.04 -11.80
N CYS A 273 27.89 -15.86 -11.98
CA CYS A 273 26.91 -16.01 -10.92
C CYS A 273 26.31 -17.42 -10.97
N ARG A 274 26.50 -18.20 -9.89
CA ARG A 274 25.99 -19.57 -9.80
C ARG A 274 24.48 -19.65 -10.07
N TRP A 275 23.71 -18.69 -9.55
CA TRP A 275 22.25 -18.69 -9.69
C TRP A 275 21.80 -18.51 -11.14
N LEU A 276 22.45 -17.59 -11.87
CA LEU A 276 22.16 -17.41 -13.29
C LEU A 276 22.60 -18.62 -14.11
N GLN A 277 23.75 -19.21 -13.78
CA GLN A 277 24.25 -20.39 -14.46
C GLN A 277 23.32 -21.60 -14.27
N GLU A 278 22.89 -21.87 -13.03
CA GLU A 278 21.98 -22.97 -12.72
C GLU A 278 20.59 -22.73 -13.32
N ALA A 279 20.05 -21.52 -13.22
CA ALA A 279 18.77 -21.15 -13.84
C ALA A 279 18.78 -21.32 -15.37
N ALA A 280 19.94 -21.11 -16.01
CA ALA A 280 20.11 -21.32 -17.44
C ALA A 280 20.13 -22.81 -17.86
N GLN A 281 20.43 -23.73 -16.95
CA GLN A 281 20.65 -25.15 -17.23
C GLN A 281 19.54 -26.07 -16.70
N GLY A 282 18.96 -25.76 -15.55
CA GLY A 282 18.18 -26.70 -14.73
C GLY A 282 16.76 -26.27 -14.38
N GLY A 283 16.27 -25.13 -14.89
CA GLY A 283 14.98 -24.56 -14.52
C GLY A 283 15.06 -23.62 -13.30
N PRO A 284 13.93 -23.25 -12.67
CA PRO A 284 13.92 -22.31 -11.56
C PRO A 284 14.73 -22.81 -10.35
N VAL A 285 15.60 -21.95 -9.81
CA VAL A 285 16.45 -22.23 -8.65
C VAL A 285 16.11 -21.27 -7.51
N GLU A 286 16.00 -21.80 -6.30
CA GLU A 286 15.72 -21.01 -5.10
C GLU A 286 17.01 -20.86 -4.29
N ASP A 287 17.38 -19.62 -3.96
CA ASP A 287 18.57 -19.35 -3.15
C ASP A 287 18.33 -19.52 -1.65
N GLU A 288 19.38 -19.36 -0.83
CA GLU A 288 19.27 -19.56 0.61
C GLU A 288 18.33 -18.56 1.30
N GLU A 289 18.05 -17.41 0.68
CA GLU A 289 17.13 -16.40 1.20
C GLU A 289 15.70 -16.59 0.67
N GLY A 290 15.46 -17.56 -0.22
CA GLY A 290 14.15 -17.90 -0.75
C GLY A 290 13.73 -17.09 -1.99
N PHE A 291 14.65 -16.38 -2.64
CA PHE A 291 14.38 -15.77 -3.95
C PHE A 291 14.52 -16.81 -5.04
N VAL A 292 13.69 -16.71 -6.09
CA VAL A 292 13.64 -17.71 -7.16
C VAL A 292 14.17 -17.13 -8.46
N TRP A 293 15.30 -17.67 -8.92
CA TRP A 293 15.99 -17.31 -10.15
C TRP A 293 15.54 -18.25 -11.27
N GLU A 294 15.00 -17.71 -12.36
CA GLU A 294 14.55 -18.48 -13.51
C GLU A 294 15.00 -17.84 -14.82
N LYS A 295 15.25 -18.67 -15.84
CA LYS A 295 15.46 -18.21 -17.21
C LYS A 295 14.11 -18.14 -17.93
N ALA A 296 13.76 -16.96 -18.45
CA ALA A 296 12.51 -16.75 -19.17
C ALA A 296 12.52 -17.46 -20.53
N LEU A 297 11.44 -18.17 -20.84
CA LEU A 297 11.29 -18.93 -22.09
C LEU A 297 11.09 -18.02 -23.32
N GLU A 298 10.48 -16.86 -23.14
CA GLU A 298 9.95 -16.03 -24.23
C GLU A 298 10.91 -14.93 -24.72
N GLY A 299 12.06 -14.71 -24.06
CA GLY A 299 12.89 -13.54 -24.36
C GLY A 299 14.37 -13.58 -24.02
N ASP A 300 14.94 -14.76 -23.72
CA ASP A 300 16.37 -14.95 -23.34
C ASP A 300 16.88 -13.99 -22.24
N PHE A 301 16.02 -13.71 -21.25
CA PHE A 301 16.34 -12.93 -20.05
C PHE A 301 16.18 -13.78 -18.79
N PHE A 302 16.67 -13.30 -17.65
CA PHE A 302 16.47 -13.96 -16.37
C PHE A 302 15.48 -13.16 -15.53
N ARG A 303 14.72 -13.86 -14.71
CA ARG A 303 13.75 -13.27 -13.79
C ARG A 303 14.04 -13.77 -12.38
N VAL A 304 14.09 -12.85 -11.43
CA VAL A 304 14.29 -13.18 -10.01
C VAL A 304 13.05 -12.78 -9.25
N HIS A 305 12.30 -13.78 -8.78
CA HIS A 305 11.09 -13.57 -7.99
C HIS A 305 11.40 -13.37 -6.51
N TYR A 306 10.58 -12.54 -5.86
CA TYR A 306 10.63 -12.31 -4.42
C TYR A 306 10.48 -13.62 -3.62
N SER A 307 9.64 -14.54 -4.07
CA SER A 307 9.59 -15.93 -3.57
C SER A 307 8.83 -16.86 -4.52
N ARG A 308 8.76 -18.16 -4.18
CA ARG A 308 7.88 -19.12 -4.90
C ARG A 308 6.41 -18.67 -4.92
N SER A 309 5.93 -18.14 -3.80
CA SER A 309 4.54 -17.69 -3.62
C SER A 309 4.33 -16.29 -4.21
N ASN A 310 5.33 -15.42 -4.16
CA ASN A 310 5.23 -14.02 -4.52
C ASN A 310 6.04 -13.71 -5.79
N ARG A 311 5.32 -13.58 -6.91
CA ARG A 311 5.90 -13.37 -8.26
C ARG A 311 6.21 -11.91 -8.61
N LEU A 312 6.34 -11.01 -7.63
CA LEU A 312 7.04 -9.74 -7.86
C LEU A 312 8.50 -10.04 -8.22
N HIS A 313 9.10 -9.27 -9.11
CA HIS A 313 10.37 -9.68 -9.68
C HIS A 313 11.28 -8.54 -10.12
N VAL A 314 12.55 -8.91 -10.28
CA VAL A 314 13.56 -8.17 -11.02
C VAL A 314 13.85 -8.94 -12.32
N ASP A 315 13.80 -8.28 -13.47
CA ASP A 315 14.22 -8.81 -14.75
C ASP A 315 15.66 -8.41 -15.06
N LEU A 316 16.44 -9.36 -15.58
CA LEU A 316 17.84 -9.22 -15.93
C LEU A 316 18.03 -9.46 -17.42
N TRP A 317 18.38 -8.40 -18.15
CA TRP A 317 18.46 -8.36 -19.60
C TRP A 317 19.92 -8.54 -20.06
N PRO A 318 20.31 -9.70 -20.63
CA PRO A 318 21.68 -9.93 -21.06
C PRO A 318 21.97 -9.27 -22.41
N PHE A 319 22.91 -8.33 -22.42
CA PHE A 319 23.40 -7.67 -23.64
C PHE A 319 24.83 -8.10 -23.97
N TYR A 320 25.20 -8.01 -25.24
CA TYR A 320 26.58 -8.18 -25.69
C TYR A 320 26.97 -7.09 -26.71
N PRO A 321 28.24 -6.66 -26.73
CA PRO A 321 28.69 -5.65 -27.68
C PRO A 321 28.87 -6.23 -29.07
N ARG A 322 28.41 -5.50 -30.08
CA ARG A 322 28.66 -5.74 -31.50
C ARG A 322 29.07 -4.42 -32.14
N ALA A 323 30.35 -4.30 -32.50
CA ALA A 323 30.91 -3.06 -33.07
C ALA A 323 30.62 -1.79 -32.24
N GLY A 324 30.71 -1.89 -30.91
CA GLY A 324 30.50 -0.76 -29.99
C GLY A 324 29.03 -0.44 -29.69
N VAL A 325 28.09 -1.27 -30.15
CA VAL A 325 26.66 -1.19 -29.82
C VAL A 325 26.27 -2.39 -28.98
N MET A 326 25.59 -2.16 -27.86
CA MET A 326 25.02 -3.20 -27.01
C MET A 326 23.73 -3.71 -27.65
N THR A 327 23.65 -5.02 -27.87
CA THR A 327 22.53 -5.70 -28.52
C THR A 327 22.18 -7.00 -27.80
N LYS A 328 21.03 -7.59 -28.16
CA LYS A 328 20.55 -8.89 -27.71
C LYS A 328 19.83 -9.61 -28.85
N ASP A 329 19.57 -10.90 -28.68
CA ASP A 329 19.02 -11.75 -29.76
C ASP A 329 17.49 -11.66 -29.87
N THR A 330 16.81 -11.14 -28.84
CA THR A 330 15.35 -11.15 -28.67
C THR A 330 14.84 -9.81 -28.15
N TRP A 331 13.74 -9.30 -28.72
CA TRP A 331 13.15 -8.01 -28.36
C TRP A 331 11.65 -8.17 -28.09
N LEU A 332 11.13 -7.48 -27.07
CA LEU A 332 9.74 -7.65 -26.60
C LEU A 332 8.77 -6.60 -27.16
N GLY A 333 9.20 -5.79 -28.12
CA GLY A 333 8.34 -4.82 -28.81
C GLY A 333 7.94 -3.59 -27.97
N HIS A 334 8.58 -3.38 -26.82
CA HIS A 334 8.48 -2.14 -26.06
C HIS A 334 9.29 -1.03 -26.75
N PRO A 335 8.80 0.22 -26.84
CA PRO A 335 9.54 1.31 -27.49
C PRO A 335 10.96 1.55 -26.96
N GLN A 336 11.17 1.32 -25.67
CA GLN A 336 12.45 1.49 -24.97
C GLN A 336 13.40 0.29 -25.06
N ASP A 337 12.90 -0.86 -25.55
CA ASP A 337 13.67 -2.09 -25.74
C ASP A 337 14.42 -2.02 -27.07
N VAL A 338 15.48 -1.21 -27.08
CA VAL A 338 16.32 -0.91 -28.24
C VAL A 338 17.81 -1.06 -27.93
N GLU A 339 18.60 -1.28 -28.98
CA GLU A 339 20.06 -1.23 -28.94
C GLU A 339 20.57 0.15 -28.49
N PHE A 340 21.78 0.19 -27.91
CA PHE A 340 22.38 1.44 -27.46
C PHE A 340 23.91 1.43 -27.54
N PRO A 341 24.57 2.59 -27.70
CA PRO A 341 26.03 2.68 -27.69
C PRO A 341 26.68 2.15 -26.40
N GLU A 342 27.67 1.27 -26.52
CA GLU A 342 28.38 0.69 -25.37
C GLU A 342 29.11 1.75 -24.52
N ARG A 343 29.42 2.93 -25.10
CA ARG A 343 30.05 4.05 -24.39
C ARG A 343 29.31 4.45 -23.11
N PHE A 344 28.00 4.25 -23.05
CA PHE A 344 27.20 4.53 -21.86
C PHE A 344 27.54 3.64 -20.66
N LEU A 345 28.23 2.52 -20.89
CA LEU A 345 28.65 1.58 -19.84
C LEU A 345 30.15 1.73 -19.46
N HIS A 346 30.87 2.65 -20.10
CA HIS A 346 32.31 2.87 -19.88
C HIS A 346 32.61 4.33 -19.50
N PRO A 347 32.61 4.68 -18.18
CA PRO A 347 32.30 3.80 -17.05
C PRO A 347 30.79 3.71 -16.78
N ARG A 348 30.37 2.67 -16.04
CA ARG A 348 29.11 2.71 -15.29
C ARG A 348 29.30 3.61 -14.05
N VAL A 349 28.24 4.26 -13.59
CA VAL A 349 28.28 5.21 -12.48
C VAL A 349 27.36 4.78 -11.34
N PRO A 350 27.71 5.06 -10.07
CA PRO A 350 26.81 4.80 -8.95
C PRO A 350 25.60 5.75 -8.99
N LEU A 351 24.40 5.22 -8.72
CA LEU A 351 23.14 5.95 -8.65
C LEU A 351 22.35 5.53 -7.39
N PRO A 352 21.78 6.48 -6.62
CA PRO A 352 20.83 6.16 -5.57
C PRO A 352 19.56 5.53 -6.16
N PHE A 353 19.17 4.37 -5.66
CA PHE A 353 17.94 3.70 -6.07
C PHE A 353 17.38 2.84 -4.95
N ALA A 354 16.09 2.95 -4.64
CA ALA A 354 15.37 2.04 -3.75
C ALA A 354 16.01 1.86 -2.34
N GLY A 355 16.68 2.92 -1.87
CA GLY A 355 17.39 2.91 -0.59
C GLY A 355 18.71 2.13 -0.58
N PHE A 356 19.34 1.92 -1.73
CA PHE A 356 20.72 1.45 -1.87
C PHE A 356 21.43 2.19 -3.02
N THR A 357 22.71 1.95 -3.22
CA THR A 357 23.45 2.49 -4.39
C THR A 357 23.53 1.39 -5.43
N ALA A 358 22.97 1.62 -6.62
CA ALA A 358 23.05 0.73 -7.76
C ALA A 358 24.04 1.27 -8.80
N MET A 359 24.40 0.44 -9.78
CA MET A 359 25.14 0.90 -10.96
C MET A 359 24.17 1.34 -12.06
N GLY A 360 24.49 2.41 -12.78
CA GLY A 360 23.74 2.89 -13.94
C GLY A 360 24.65 3.25 -15.11
N PRO A 361 24.09 3.51 -16.29
CA PRO A 361 24.84 4.06 -17.42
C PRO A 361 25.37 5.46 -17.07
N ASN A 362 26.58 5.82 -17.54
CA ASN A 362 26.99 7.22 -17.56
C ASN A 362 26.04 8.05 -18.42
N ASN A 363 25.99 9.36 -18.19
CA ASN A 363 25.09 10.26 -18.90
C ASN A 363 23.64 9.74 -18.93
N ALA A 364 23.14 9.24 -17.79
CA ALA A 364 21.86 8.55 -17.67
C ALA A 364 20.67 9.32 -18.28
N ARG A 365 20.71 10.66 -18.27
CA ARG A 365 19.71 11.49 -18.97
C ARG A 365 19.71 11.24 -20.48
N GLU A 366 20.87 11.34 -21.13
CA GLU A 366 21.00 11.09 -22.58
C GLU A 366 20.59 9.65 -22.91
N PHE A 367 20.98 8.70 -22.07
CA PHE A 367 20.59 7.29 -22.22
C PHE A 367 19.06 7.09 -22.13
N LEU A 368 18.40 7.75 -21.17
CA LEU A 368 16.96 7.69 -21.00
C LEU A 368 16.23 8.38 -22.15
N GLU A 369 16.68 9.55 -22.60
CA GLU A 369 16.08 10.29 -23.72
C GLU A 369 16.24 9.53 -25.05
N LEU A 370 17.33 8.77 -25.23
CA LEU A 370 17.50 7.86 -26.36
C LEU A 370 16.41 6.77 -26.38
N LYS A 371 16.06 6.23 -25.21
CA LYS A 371 15.13 5.09 -25.09
C LYS A 371 13.66 5.49 -25.00
N PHE A 372 13.35 6.56 -24.27
CA PHE A 372 11.99 6.99 -23.95
C PHE A 372 11.56 8.26 -24.70
N GLY A 373 12.50 8.95 -25.33
CA GLY A 373 12.28 10.24 -25.99
C GLY A 373 12.61 11.45 -25.09
N PRO A 374 12.75 12.65 -25.67
CA PRO A 374 13.07 13.87 -24.95
C PRO A 374 12.03 14.19 -23.86
N GLY A 375 12.49 14.65 -22.69
CA GLY A 375 11.61 15.07 -21.59
C GLY A 375 11.02 13.93 -20.75
N ALA A 376 11.36 12.67 -21.04
CA ALA A 376 10.82 11.52 -20.32
C ALA A 376 11.06 11.56 -18.80
N ILE A 377 12.12 12.23 -18.32
CA ILE A 377 12.38 12.36 -16.88
C ILE A 377 11.38 13.33 -16.24
N GLU A 378 11.10 14.45 -16.90
CA GLU A 378 10.27 15.54 -16.41
C GLU A 378 8.77 15.29 -16.61
N GLU A 379 8.40 14.51 -17.63
CA GLU A 379 7.02 14.25 -18.03
C GLU A 379 6.64 12.78 -17.75
N PRO A 380 6.13 12.47 -16.54
CA PRO A 380 5.78 11.09 -16.19
C PRO A 380 4.53 10.61 -16.94
N GLU A 381 4.60 9.39 -17.46
CA GLU A 381 3.48 8.70 -18.09
C GLU A 381 3.21 7.35 -17.42
N TYR A 382 1.97 6.85 -17.56
CA TYR A 382 1.67 5.46 -17.26
C TYR A 382 2.22 4.51 -18.33
N PRO A 383 2.42 3.21 -18.02
CA PRO A 383 3.03 2.27 -18.96
C PRO A 383 2.33 2.17 -20.32
N ASN A 384 1.03 2.41 -20.38
CA ASN A 384 0.25 2.42 -21.62
C ASN A 384 -0.72 3.61 -21.68
N PRO A 385 -0.26 4.78 -22.16
CA PRO A 385 -1.07 6.01 -22.25
C PRO A 385 -2.29 5.90 -23.17
N ALA A 386 -2.29 4.96 -24.10
CA ALA A 386 -3.42 4.68 -24.98
C ALA A 386 -4.58 3.99 -24.23
N VAL A 387 -4.26 3.22 -23.18
CA VAL A 387 -5.25 2.60 -22.30
C VAL A 387 -5.65 3.55 -21.16
N MET A 388 -4.67 4.20 -20.53
CA MET A 388 -4.91 5.10 -19.40
C MET A 388 -3.84 6.20 -19.32
N ARG A 389 -4.28 7.46 -19.21
CA ARG A 389 -3.40 8.62 -18.95
C ARG A 389 -3.28 8.90 -17.44
N LEU A 390 -2.15 9.48 -17.04
CA LEU A 390 -1.76 9.73 -15.64
C LEU A 390 -2.67 10.72 -14.90
#